data_AF-A0AAV0MK46-F1
#
_entry.id   AF-A0AAV0MK46-F1
#
_cell.length_a   1.000
_cell.length_b   1.000
_cell.length_c   1.000
_cell.angle_alpha   90.00
_cell.angle_beta   90.00
_cell.angle_gamma   90.00
#
_symmetry.space_group_name_H-M   'P 1'
#
loop_
_entity.id
_entity.type
_entity.pdbx_description
1 polymer ?
#
loop_
_entity_poly.entity_id
_entity_poly.type
_entity_poly.pdbx_seq_one_letter_code
_entity_poly.pdbx_strand_id
1 'polypeptide(L)'
;MTVDRIVASNWAILDESESDWKSHAAAIAQSIQVIKKRLQWKKLMVRLDLLSAQLNKPDLWDDPVLAGSLSREHGSLMVKMIEVKALEQDLIEHIDMIKLVREEAEASDLESV
;
A
#
# COMPACT_ATOMS: atom_id res chain seq x y z
N MET A 1 0.89 -11.21 -4.67
CA MET A 1 -0.10 -10.41 -5.42
C MET A 1 0.20 -8.92 -5.20
N THR A 2 -0.30 -7.95 -5.97
CA THR A 2 -0.10 -6.50 -5.67
C THR A 2 -1.41 -5.72 -5.84
N VAL A 3 -1.54 -4.56 -5.18
CA VAL A 3 -2.72 -3.68 -5.31
C VAL A 3 -2.94 -3.25 -6.76
N ASP A 4 -1.89 -2.89 -7.49
CA ASP A 4 -2.00 -2.52 -8.91
C ASP A 4 -2.55 -3.68 -9.77
N ARG A 5 -2.24 -4.94 -9.42
CA ARG A 5 -2.80 -6.11 -10.10
C ARG A 5 -4.27 -6.34 -9.77
N ILE A 6 -4.70 -6.07 -8.53
CA ILE A 6 -6.11 -6.15 -8.12
C ILE A 6 -6.94 -5.08 -8.85
N VAL A 7 -6.39 -3.89 -9.02
CA VAL A 7 -7.06 -2.84 -9.81
C VAL A 7 -7.13 -3.25 -11.27
N ALA A 8 -6.05 -3.84 -11.82
CA ALA A 8 -6.00 -4.31 -13.19
C ALA A 8 -6.88 -5.55 -13.46
N SER A 9 -7.25 -6.33 -12.44
CA SER A 9 -8.12 -7.50 -12.60
C SER A 9 -9.58 -7.12 -12.88
N ASN A 10 -9.92 -5.83 -12.79
CA ASN A 10 -11.23 -5.27 -13.12
C ASN A 10 -12.40 -6.04 -12.48
N TRP A 11 -12.21 -6.47 -11.23
CA TRP A 11 -13.28 -7.08 -10.44
C TRP A 11 -14.39 -6.06 -10.20
N ALA A 12 -15.64 -6.49 -10.38
CA ALA A 12 -16.80 -5.63 -10.17
C ALA A 12 -16.92 -5.25 -8.70
N ILE A 13 -17.16 -3.97 -8.43
CA ILE A 13 -17.59 -3.50 -7.10
C ILE A 13 -19.11 -3.49 -7.13
N LEU A 14 -19.70 -4.44 -6.41
CA LEU A 14 -21.13 -4.66 -6.30
C LEU A 14 -21.68 -3.98 -5.03
N ASP A 15 -23.00 -3.87 -4.94
CA ASP A 15 -23.69 -3.47 -3.70
C ASP A 15 -23.44 -4.50 -2.59
N GLU A 16 -23.56 -4.07 -1.32
CA GLU A 16 -23.29 -4.90 -0.14
C GLU A 16 -24.13 -6.20 -0.14
N SER A 17 -25.33 -6.17 -0.70
CA SER A 17 -26.20 -7.36 -0.77
C SER A 17 -25.68 -8.45 -1.73
N GLU A 18 -24.83 -8.08 -2.69
CA GLU A 18 -24.31 -8.95 -3.74
C GLU A 18 -22.77 -9.06 -3.71
N SER A 19 -22.11 -8.37 -2.79
CA SER A 19 -20.65 -8.29 -2.73
C SER A 19 -20.02 -9.57 -2.21
N ASP A 20 -19.03 -10.06 -2.94
CA ASP A 20 -18.11 -11.09 -2.47
C ASP A 20 -16.78 -10.47 -2.00
N TRP A 21 -15.86 -11.31 -1.53
CA TRP A 21 -14.53 -10.86 -1.09
C TRP A 21 -13.73 -10.15 -2.20
N LYS A 22 -13.97 -10.46 -3.48
CA LYS A 22 -13.32 -9.80 -4.62
C LYS A 22 -13.86 -8.38 -4.80
N SER A 23 -15.18 -8.19 -4.65
CA SER A 23 -15.82 -6.87 -4.65
C SER A 23 -15.22 -5.97 -3.57
N HIS A 24 -15.13 -6.45 -2.33
CA HIS A 24 -14.51 -5.68 -1.24
C HIS A 24 -13.02 -5.41 -1.48
N ALA A 25 -12.26 -6.42 -1.94
CA ALA A 25 -10.85 -6.25 -2.29
C ALA A 25 -10.64 -5.19 -3.39
N ALA A 26 -11.51 -5.17 -4.41
CA ALA A 26 -11.49 -4.18 -5.48
C ALA A 26 -11.80 -2.76 -4.96
N ALA A 27 -12.80 -2.62 -4.08
CA ALA A 27 -13.15 -1.34 -3.48
C ALA A 27 -12.02 -0.76 -2.62
N ILE A 28 -11.37 -1.59 -1.80
CA ILE A 28 -10.22 -1.18 -0.98
C ILE A 28 -9.03 -0.83 -1.89
N ALA A 29 -8.73 -1.66 -2.90
CA ALA A 29 -7.65 -1.40 -3.84
C ALA A 29 -7.83 -0.07 -4.59
N GLN A 30 -9.05 0.25 -5.03
CA GLN A 30 -9.37 1.54 -5.64
C GLN A 30 -9.20 2.71 -4.66
N SER A 31 -9.60 2.54 -3.40
CA SER A 31 -9.40 3.56 -2.36
C SER A 31 -7.91 3.85 -2.13
N ILE A 32 -7.07 2.81 -2.07
CA ILE A 32 -5.61 2.95 -1.97
C ILE A 32 -5.04 3.71 -3.18
N GLN A 33 -5.52 3.42 -4.41
CA GLN A 33 -5.10 4.17 -5.60
C GLN A 33 -5.46 5.65 -5.52
N VAL A 34 -6.65 5.99 -5.02
CA VAL A 34 -7.06 7.38 -4.83
C VAL A 34 -6.13 8.08 -3.82
N ILE A 35 -5.77 7.41 -2.72
CA ILE A 35 -4.81 7.93 -1.74
C ILE A 35 -3.45 8.19 -2.41
N LYS A 36 -2.90 7.21 -3.14
CA LYS A 36 -1.63 7.35 -3.89
C LYS A 36 -1.68 8.50 -4.90
N LYS A 37 -2.80 8.68 -5.60
CA LYS A 37 -3.00 9.79 -6.55
C LYS A 37 -3.00 11.14 -5.83
N ARG A 38 -3.71 11.27 -4.70
CA ARG A 38 -3.74 12.51 -3.90
C ARG A 38 -2.39 12.85 -3.32
N LEU A 39 -1.60 11.87 -2.92
CA LEU A 39 -0.23 12.04 -2.43
C LEU A 39 0.79 12.31 -3.55
N GLN A 40 0.38 12.30 -4.82
CA GLN A 40 1.29 12.38 -5.97
C GLN A 40 2.42 11.34 -5.87
N TRP A 41 2.06 10.07 -5.60
CA TRP A 41 2.97 8.99 -5.18
C TRP A 41 4.32 8.96 -5.90
N LYS A 42 4.34 9.03 -7.23
CA LYS A 42 5.60 9.04 -8.02
C LYS A 42 6.53 10.21 -7.64
N LYS A 43 5.96 11.41 -7.49
CA LYS A 43 6.71 12.61 -7.07
C LYS A 43 7.16 12.52 -5.62
N LEU A 44 6.32 11.95 -4.74
CA LEU A 44 6.68 11.70 -3.34
C LEU A 44 7.89 10.78 -3.24
N MET A 45 7.89 9.65 -3.96
CA MET A 45 9.03 8.71 -3.96
C MET A 45 10.31 9.38 -4.45
N VAL A 46 10.27 10.09 -5.58
CA VAL A 46 11.43 10.83 -6.10
C VAL A 46 11.93 11.87 -5.10
N ARG A 47 11.03 12.58 -4.40
CA ARG A 47 11.42 13.55 -3.38
C ARG A 47 12.08 12.87 -2.18
N LEU A 48 11.56 11.74 -1.73
CA LEU A 48 12.12 10.95 -0.64
C LEU A 48 13.55 10.46 -0.98
N ASP A 49 13.76 9.98 -2.21
CA ASP A 49 15.08 9.55 -2.70
C ASP A 49 16.08 10.72 -2.70
N LEU A 50 15.67 11.88 -3.21
CA LEU A 50 16.50 13.08 -3.22
C LEU A 50 16.83 13.59 -1.82
N LEU A 51 15.87 13.53 -0.89
CA LEU A 51 16.10 13.91 0.51
C LEU A 51 17.03 12.92 1.20
N SER A 52 16.88 11.62 0.96
CA SER A 52 17.75 10.58 1.49
C SER A 52 19.19 10.76 0.98
N ALA A 53 19.35 11.06 -0.31
CA ALA A 53 20.66 11.36 -0.90
C ALA A 53 21.31 12.61 -0.28
N GLN A 54 20.52 13.65 0.04
CA GLN A 54 21.03 14.85 0.71
C GLN A 54 21.42 14.57 2.16
N LEU A 55 20.62 13.80 2.90
CA LEU A 55 20.90 13.40 4.29
C LEU A 55 22.19 12.58 4.42
N ASN A 56 22.55 11.83 3.38
CA ASN A 56 23.77 11.04 3.34
C ASN A 56 25.04 11.86 3.02
N LYS A 57 24.92 13.17 2.74
CA LYS A 57 26.09 14.00 2.47
C LYS A 57 26.85 14.35 3.77
N PRO A 58 28.18 14.22 3.78
CA PRO A 58 28.98 14.45 4.99
C PRO A 58 29.01 15.93 5.42
N ASP A 59 28.92 16.86 4.47
CA ASP A 59 28.92 18.32 4.69
C ASP A 59 27.57 18.88 5.13
N LEU A 60 26.50 18.08 5.12
CA LEU A 60 25.16 18.55 5.50
C LEU A 60 25.14 19.09 6.93
N TRP A 61 25.88 18.45 7.83
CA TRP A 61 25.88 18.77 9.26
C TRP A 61 26.68 20.03 9.60
N ASP A 62 27.38 20.63 8.62
CA ASP A 62 28.02 21.95 8.76
C ASP A 62 26.97 23.07 8.88
N ASP A 63 25.76 22.86 8.34
CA ASP A 63 24.59 23.72 8.54
C ASP A 63 23.48 22.95 9.29
N PRO A 64 23.41 23.08 10.64
CA PRO A 64 22.42 22.36 11.44
C PRO A 64 20.98 22.82 11.17
N VAL A 65 20.76 24.05 10.69
CA VAL A 65 19.43 24.55 10.36
C VAL A 65 18.92 23.85 9.09
N LEU A 66 19.77 23.76 8.07
CA LEU A 66 19.47 23.02 6.84
C LEU A 66 19.25 21.53 7.12
N ALA A 67 20.15 20.90 7.88
CA ALA A 67 20.05 19.49 8.25
C ALA A 67 18.74 19.17 8.98
N GLY A 68 18.33 20.04 9.91
CA GLY A 68 17.09 19.89 10.66
C GLY A 68 15.84 20.04 9.78
N SER A 69 15.85 20.97 8.83
CA SER A 69 14.76 21.15 7.87
C SER A 69 14.57 19.93 6.98
N LEU A 70 15.67 19.45 6.37
CA LEU A 70 15.64 18.28 5.48
C LEU A 70 15.24 17.00 6.21
N SER A 71 15.72 16.80 7.45
CA SER A 71 15.36 15.64 8.27
C SER A 71 13.86 15.63 8.60
N ARG A 72 13.28 16.78 8.94
CA ARG A 72 11.83 16.90 9.20
C ARG A 72 11.00 16.63 7.96
N GLU A 73 11.41 17.19 6.81
CA GLU A 73 10.72 16.94 5.55
C GLU A 73 10.79 15.47 5.16
N HIS A 74 11.98 14.86 5.25
CA HIS A 74 12.18 13.43 4.98
C HIS A 74 11.31 12.56 5.88
N GLY A 75 11.33 12.80 7.19
CA GLY A 75 10.52 12.05 8.14
C GLY A 75 9.03 12.17 7.86
N SER A 76 8.53 13.37 7.53
CA SER A 76 7.11 13.58 7.19
C SER A 76 6.68 12.81 5.94
N LEU A 77 7.51 12.80 4.90
CA LEU A 77 7.24 12.03 3.67
C LEU A 77 7.38 10.53 3.88
N MET A 78 8.35 10.10 4.69
CA MET A 78 8.60 8.71 5.03
C MET A 78 7.40 8.09 5.75
N VAL A 79 6.81 8.79 6.73
CA VAL A 79 5.60 8.32 7.44
C VAL A 79 4.46 8.07 6.47
N LYS A 80 4.16 9.04 5.59
CA LYS A 80 3.10 8.89 4.56
C LYS A 80 3.36 7.69 3.64
N MET A 81 4.62 7.46 3.27
CA MET A 81 5.00 6.32 2.45
C MET A 81 4.77 5.00 3.20
N ILE A 82 5.21 4.90 4.45
CA ILE A 82 5.05 3.73 5.30
C ILE A 82 3.56 3.40 5.49
N GLU A 83 2.73 4.40 5.79
CA GLU A 83 1.29 4.21 5.97
C GLU A 83 0.61 3.63 4.72
N VAL A 84 0.90 4.17 3.54
CA VAL A 84 0.37 3.63 2.28
C VAL A 84 0.87 2.20 2.04
N LYS A 85 2.15 1.93 2.33
CA LYS A 85 2.72 0.59 2.19
C LYS A 85 2.10 -0.43 3.14
N ALA A 86 1.80 -0.02 4.37
CA ALA A 86 1.08 -0.85 5.33
C ALA A 86 -0.32 -1.19 4.79
N LEU A 87 -1.09 -0.21 4.31
CA LEU A 87 -2.40 -0.45 3.70
C LEU A 87 -2.33 -1.40 2.49
N GLU A 88 -1.32 -1.26 1.63
CA GLU A 88 -1.10 -2.18 0.50
C GLU A 88 -0.83 -3.61 0.97
N GLN A 89 0.00 -3.77 2.01
CA GLN A 89 0.39 -5.05 2.57
C GLN A 89 -0.79 -5.73 3.28
N ASP A 90 -1.49 -5.00 4.14
CA ASP A 90 -2.66 -5.48 4.88
C ASP A 90 -3.72 -6.02 3.91
N LEU A 91 -4.01 -5.31 2.82
CA LEU A 91 -4.98 -5.79 1.83
C LEU A 91 -4.57 -7.14 1.22
N ILE A 92 -3.28 -7.31 0.90
CA ILE A 92 -2.78 -8.54 0.29
C ILE A 92 -2.86 -9.69 1.29
N GLU A 93 -2.45 -9.46 2.53
CA GLU A 93 -2.51 -10.45 3.61
C GLU A 93 -3.94 -10.92 3.87
N HIS A 94 -4.91 -10.00 3.96
CA HIS A 94 -6.31 -10.36 4.14
C HIS A 94 -6.86 -11.19 2.97
N ILE A 95 -6.50 -10.86 1.74
CA ILE A 95 -6.93 -11.66 0.58
C ILE A 95 -6.31 -13.05 0.61
N ASP A 96 -5.03 -13.16 0.96
CA ASP A 96 -4.35 -14.46 1.02
C ASP A 96 -4.92 -15.32 2.16
N MET A 97 -5.28 -14.73 3.31
CA MET A 97 -6.03 -15.41 4.37
C MET A 97 -7.39 -15.92 3.90
N ILE A 98 -8.16 -15.10 3.18
CA ILE A 98 -9.47 -15.51 2.64
C ILE A 98 -9.34 -16.67 1.66
N LYS A 99 -8.30 -16.66 0.81
CA LYS A 99 -8.05 -17.75 -0.12
C LYS A 99 -7.72 -19.04 0.62
N LEU A 100 -6.86 -18.98 1.63
CA LEU A 100 -6.49 -20.15 2.42
C LEU A 100 -7.73 -20.80 3.07
N VAL A 101 -8.58 -20.00 3.72
CA VAL A 101 -9.82 -20.49 4.34
C VAL A 101 -10.74 -21.16 3.32
N ARG A 102 -10.82 -20.62 2.09
CA ARG A 102 -11.64 -21.20 1.02
C ARG A 102 -11.05 -22.51 0.49
N GLU A 103 -9.73 -22.58 0.32
CA GLU A 103 -9.03 -23.81 -0.07
C GLU A 103 -9.22 -24.91 0.98
N GLU A 104 -9.15 -24.57 2.27
CA GLU A 104 -9.42 -25.49 3.39
C GLU A 104 -10.87 -25.99 3.39
N ALA A 105 -11.85 -25.10 3.15
CA ALA A 105 -13.26 -25.48 3.06
C ALA A 105 -13.52 -26.42 1.87
N GLU A 106 -12.99 -26.09 0.69
CA GLU A 106 -13.10 -26.92 -0.51
C GLU A 106 -12.46 -28.31 -0.31
N ALA A 107 -11.31 -28.39 0.38
CA ALA A 107 -10.67 -29.67 0.71
C ALA A 107 -11.51 -30.52 1.69
N SER A 108 -12.08 -29.91 2.73
CA SER A 108 -12.94 -30.61 3.70
C SER A 108 -14.20 -31.18 3.05
N ASP A 109 -14.81 -30.46 2.11
CA ASP A 109 -15.99 -30.93 1.40
C ASP A 109 -15.66 -32.18 0.56
N LEU A 110 -14.46 -32.22 -0.05
CA LEU A 110 -14.00 -33.36 -0.86
C LEU A 110 -13.65 -34.61 -0.03
N GLU A 111 -13.15 -34.45 1.20
CA GLU A 111 -12.87 -35.59 2.10
C GLU A 111 -14.14 -36.20 2.72
N SER A 112 -15.27 -35.49 2.65
CA SER A 112 -16.56 -35.92 3.20
C SER A 112 -17.42 -36.79 2.24
N VAL A 113 -16.92 -37.08 1.03
CA VAL A 113 -17.57 -37.87 -0.04
C VAL A 113 -16.86 -39.20 -0.24
#